data_AF-A0A7S3DVY8-F1
#
_entry.id   AF-A0A7S3DVY8-F1
#
_cell.length_a   1.000
_cell.length_b   1.000
_cell.length_c   1.000
_cell.angle_alpha   90.00
_cell.angle_beta   90.00
_cell.angle_gamma   90.00
#
_symmetry.space_group_name_H-M   'P 1'
#
loop_
_entity.id
_entity.type
_entity.pdbx_description
1 polymer ?
#
loop_
_entity_poly.entity_id
_entity_poly.type
_entity_poly.pdbx_seq_one_letter_code
_entity_poly.pdbx_strand_id
1 'polypeptide(L)'
;QQEEYDENGDVINYFAGPYCSEQGGAIKIGVFTDDQCTEFSGKSFYQITGYELAYTEESIVEEGCRSCKEAEEYDANAAYENNNGEEEEAAEPRQLCDELYRSAGKCETYLGETLGGDINENACNYMKGIKMVRTDGLLDVSDARPSAVATAFIVIFAMAFAAMAFYVWYLRTRLGVKKNSLL
;
A
#
# COMPACT_ATOMS: atom_id res chain seq x y z
N GLN A 1 5.08 -22.24 13.03
CA GLN A 1 6.30 -22.23 13.86
C GLN A 1 7.08 -23.50 13.54
N GLN A 2 8.33 -23.37 13.11
CA GLN A 2 9.28 -24.48 13.02
C GLN A 2 10.53 -24.13 13.82
N GLU A 3 11.11 -25.13 14.47
CA GLU A 3 12.29 -24.99 15.33
C GLU A 3 13.47 -25.69 14.66
N GLU A 4 14.59 -24.99 14.53
CA GLU A 4 15.86 -25.55 14.04
C GLU A 4 16.97 -25.21 15.03
N TYR A 5 17.91 -26.14 15.23
CA TYR A 5 19.08 -25.91 16.08
C TYR A 5 20.20 -25.31 15.23
N ASP A 6 20.78 -24.21 15.68
CA ASP A 6 21.96 -23.63 15.05
C ASP A 6 23.23 -24.45 15.36
N GLU A 7 24.37 -24.08 14.76
CA GLU A 7 25.65 -24.77 14.97
C GLU A 7 26.16 -24.69 16.43
N ASN A 8 25.60 -23.78 17.23
CA ASN A 8 25.92 -23.58 18.65
C ASN A 8 24.97 -24.35 19.59
N GLY A 9 23.91 -24.96 19.06
CA GLY A 9 22.87 -25.65 19.83
C GLY A 9 21.74 -24.75 20.32
N ASP A 10 21.67 -23.51 19.86
CA ASP A 10 20.58 -22.58 20.15
C ASP A 10 19.37 -22.85 19.25
N VAL A 11 18.17 -22.72 19.82
CA VAL A 11 16.91 -22.94 19.09
C VAL A 11 16.53 -21.67 18.34
N ILE A 12 16.55 -21.74 17.01
CA ILE A 12 16.02 -20.70 16.13
C ILE A 12 14.56 -21.05 15.79
N ASN A 13 13.66 -20.12 16.09
CA ASN A 13 12.26 -20.23 15.72
C ASN A 13 11.99 -19.51 14.40
N TYR A 14 11.30 -20.18 13.49
CA TYR A 14 10.85 -19.59 12.23
C TYR A 14 9.34 -19.37 12.23
N PHE A 15 8.95 -18.16 11.84
CA PHE A 15 7.58 -17.68 11.74
C PHE A 15 7.28 -17.29 10.30
N ALA A 16 6.05 -17.52 9.83
CA ALA A 16 5.60 -17.06 8.52
C ALA A 16 4.57 -15.95 8.72
N GLY A 17 4.74 -14.82 8.04
CA GLY A 17 3.91 -13.64 8.26
C GLY A 17 3.79 -12.74 7.03
N PRO A 18 2.77 -11.88 6.97
CA PRO A 18 2.61 -10.92 5.89
C PRO A 18 3.60 -9.74 6.04
N TYR A 19 4.09 -9.22 4.91
CA TYR A 19 4.93 -8.02 4.85
C TYR A 19 4.64 -7.20 3.59
N CYS A 20 4.86 -5.89 3.68
CA CYS A 20 4.71 -4.99 2.54
C CYS A 20 5.91 -5.09 1.60
N SER A 21 5.68 -5.06 0.29
CA SER A 21 6.74 -4.87 -0.69
C SER A 21 7.44 -3.53 -0.47
N GLU A 22 8.69 -3.40 -0.93
CA GLU A 22 9.48 -2.17 -0.76
C GLU A 22 8.79 -0.92 -1.35
N GLN A 23 7.93 -1.12 -2.34
CA GLN A 23 7.17 -0.04 -3.00
C GLN A 23 5.79 0.20 -2.37
N GLY A 24 5.39 -0.60 -1.36
CA GLY A 24 4.14 -0.46 -0.61
C GLY A 24 2.87 -0.89 -1.35
N GLY A 25 2.97 -1.34 -2.61
CA GLY A 25 1.82 -1.73 -3.44
C GLY A 25 1.40 -3.19 -3.34
N ALA A 26 2.12 -4.02 -2.59
CA ALA A 26 1.82 -5.45 -2.48
C ALA A 26 2.05 -5.95 -1.06
N ILE A 27 1.22 -6.89 -0.61
CA ILE A 27 1.41 -7.62 0.66
C ILE A 27 1.79 -9.05 0.32
N LYS A 28 2.96 -9.49 0.74
CA LYS A 28 3.52 -10.82 0.46
C LYS A 28 3.69 -11.59 1.75
N ILE A 29 3.88 -12.90 1.69
CA ILE A 29 4.21 -13.73 2.86
C ILE A 29 5.70 -14.04 2.88
N GLY A 30 6.34 -13.73 4.01
CA GLY A 30 7.77 -13.96 4.24
C GLY A 30 8.00 -14.86 5.45
N VAL A 31 9.26 -15.23 5.66
CA VAL A 31 9.71 -15.97 6.84
C VAL A 31 10.54 -15.06 7.73
N PHE A 32 10.29 -15.14 9.02
CA PHE A 32 10.86 -14.31 10.07
C PHE A 32 11.43 -15.17 11.18
N THR A 33 12.32 -14.58 11.98
CA THR A 33 12.95 -15.23 13.13
C THR A 33 12.34 -14.81 14.48
N ASP A 34 11.45 -13.81 14.44
CA ASP A 34 10.69 -13.30 15.58
C ASP A 34 9.18 -13.49 15.38
N ASP A 35 8.45 -13.55 16.49
CA ASP A 35 6.99 -13.73 16.50
C ASP A 35 6.22 -12.48 16.07
N GLN A 36 6.88 -11.31 16.05
CA GLN A 36 6.32 -10.05 15.56
C GLN A 36 6.53 -9.85 14.05
N CYS A 37 7.18 -10.81 13.37
CA CYS A 37 7.46 -10.76 11.93
C CYS A 37 8.20 -9.48 11.50
N THR A 38 9.21 -9.08 12.26
CA THR A 38 10.00 -7.86 12.03
C THR A 38 11.39 -8.13 11.47
N GLU A 39 11.97 -9.29 11.76
CA GLU A 39 13.31 -9.69 11.36
C GLU A 39 13.26 -10.84 10.35
N PHE A 40 13.56 -10.53 9.09
CA PHE A 40 13.56 -11.51 8.01
C PHE A 40 14.57 -12.63 8.27
N SER A 41 14.11 -13.86 8.04
CA SER A 41 14.99 -15.02 8.00
C SER A 41 15.87 -14.99 6.76
N GLY A 42 17.15 -15.34 6.93
CA GLY A 42 18.05 -15.62 5.81
C GLY A 42 17.72 -16.93 5.07
N LYS A 43 16.76 -17.72 5.57
CA LYS A 43 16.27 -18.96 4.95
C LYS A 43 14.87 -18.78 4.39
N SER A 44 14.62 -19.35 3.21
CA SER A 44 13.28 -19.39 2.62
C SER A 44 12.41 -20.46 3.28
N PHE A 45 11.09 -20.30 3.18
CA PHE A 45 10.13 -21.29 3.68
C PHE A 45 10.35 -22.69 3.08
N TYR A 46 10.76 -22.74 1.81
CA TYR A 46 11.11 -23.98 1.13
C TYR A 46 12.34 -24.66 1.74
N GLN A 47 13.37 -23.91 2.13
CA GLN A 47 14.55 -24.48 2.77
C GLN A 47 14.25 -25.08 4.14
N ILE A 48 13.24 -24.55 4.81
CA ILE A 48 12.84 -24.96 6.17
C ILE A 48 11.87 -26.15 6.11
N THR A 49 10.88 -26.09 5.21
CA THR A 49 9.76 -27.04 5.19
C THR A 49 9.76 -28.03 4.02
N GLY A 50 10.50 -27.74 2.95
CA GLY A 50 10.45 -28.46 1.68
C GLY A 50 9.24 -28.09 0.79
N TYR A 51 8.40 -27.14 1.23
CA TYR A 51 7.22 -26.68 0.50
C TYR A 51 7.35 -25.21 0.11
N GLU A 52 6.73 -24.84 -1.01
CA GLU A 52 6.67 -23.44 -1.43
C GLU A 52 5.49 -22.74 -0.76
N LEU A 53 5.73 -21.54 -0.25
CA LEU A 53 4.70 -20.75 0.42
C LEU A 53 3.97 -19.91 -0.63
N ALA A 54 2.64 -19.98 -0.64
CA ALA A 54 1.82 -19.15 -1.50
C ALA A 54 2.03 -17.65 -1.18
N TYR A 55 1.87 -16.79 -2.19
CA TYR A 55 2.02 -15.32 -2.06
C TYR A 55 3.41 -14.86 -1.59
N THR A 56 4.44 -15.65 -1.87
CA THR A 56 5.85 -15.25 -1.71
C THR A 56 6.27 -14.26 -2.80
N GLU A 57 5.86 -14.52 -4.04
CA GLU A 57 6.14 -13.64 -5.18
C GLU A 57 4.97 -12.71 -5.50
N GLU A 58 3.74 -13.21 -5.34
CA GLU A 58 2.50 -12.51 -5.64
C GLU A 58 1.89 -11.83 -4.41
N SER A 59 1.15 -10.74 -4.63
CA SER A 59 0.45 -10.05 -3.56
C SER A 59 -0.77 -10.87 -3.12
N ILE A 60 -0.97 -11.01 -1.80
CA ILE A 60 -2.23 -11.53 -1.21
C ILE A 60 -3.39 -10.61 -1.60
N VAL A 61 -3.12 -9.31 -1.75
CA VAL A 61 -4.10 -8.32 -2.18
C VAL A 61 -3.95 -8.09 -3.66
N GLU A 62 -4.95 -8.52 -4.42
CA GLU A 62 -5.06 -8.18 -5.85
C GLU A 62 -5.50 -6.72 -6.01
N GLU A 63 -4.92 -6.01 -6.98
CA GLU A 63 -5.34 -4.64 -7.35
C GLU A 63 -6.67 -4.60 -8.11
N GLY A 64 -7.31 -5.75 -8.31
CA GLY A 64 -8.57 -5.88 -9.04
C GLY A 64 -9.77 -5.42 -8.23
N CYS A 65 -10.66 -4.64 -8.85
CA CYS A 65 -11.98 -4.39 -8.29
C CYS A 65 -12.79 -5.70 -8.30
N ARG A 66 -13.10 -6.24 -7.12
CA ARG A 66 -14.05 -7.35 -7.01
C ARG A 66 -15.47 -6.80 -7.13
N SER A 67 -16.27 -7.38 -8.03
CA SER A 67 -17.67 -7.01 -8.20
C SER A 67 -18.48 -7.42 -6.97
N CYS A 68 -19.19 -6.46 -6.38
CA CYS A 68 -20.23 -6.72 -5.38
C CYS A 68 -21.55 -7.20 -6.00
N LYS A 69 -21.65 -7.21 -7.35
CA LYS A 69 -22.80 -7.75 -8.06
C LYS A 69 -22.81 -9.27 -7.87
N GLU A 70 -23.96 -9.83 -7.52
CA GLU A 70 -24.18 -11.27 -7.57
C GLU A 70 -23.82 -11.78 -8.97
N ALA A 71 -23.06 -12.87 -9.03
CA ALA A 71 -22.76 -13.52 -10.30
C ALA A 71 -24.08 -13.95 -10.94
N GLU A 72 -24.42 -13.39 -12.09
CA GLU A 72 -25.57 -13.83 -12.89
C GLU A 72 -25.23 -15.15 -13.57
N GLU A 73 -25.22 -16.27 -12.83
CA GLU A 73 -25.44 -17.62 -13.36
C GLU A 73 -25.48 -18.67 -12.23
N TYR A 74 -26.68 -18.96 -11.73
CA TYR A 74 -27.34 -20.26 -11.95
C TYR A 74 -28.84 -20.06 -11.68
N ASP A 75 -29.65 -20.50 -12.64
CA ASP A 75 -31.11 -20.50 -12.61
C ASP A 75 -31.69 -20.70 -11.20
N ALA A 76 -32.29 -19.64 -10.64
CA ALA A 76 -32.97 -19.68 -9.34
C ALA A 76 -34.17 -20.66 -9.30
N ASN A 77 -34.53 -21.29 -10.42
CA ASN A 77 -35.52 -22.38 -10.46
C ASN A 77 -34.90 -23.78 -10.37
N ALA A 78 -33.57 -23.95 -10.36
CA ALA A 78 -32.93 -25.25 -10.17
C ALA A 78 -32.77 -25.64 -8.67
N ALA A 79 -32.90 -24.68 -7.75
CA ALA A 79 -32.73 -24.91 -6.31
C ALA A 79 -33.94 -25.57 -5.62
N TYR A 80 -35.07 -25.75 -6.32
CA TYR A 80 -36.28 -26.34 -5.71
C TYR A 80 -36.42 -27.86 -5.88
N GLU A 81 -35.55 -28.54 -6.67
CA GLU A 81 -35.71 -29.99 -6.90
C GLU A 81 -34.46 -30.87 -6.70
N ASN A 82 -33.30 -30.35 -6.28
CA ASN A 82 -32.16 -31.21 -5.95
C ASN A 82 -31.68 -31.02 -4.51
N ASN A 83 -32.22 -31.87 -3.64
CA ASN A 83 -31.71 -32.22 -2.31
C ASN A 83 -30.33 -32.90 -2.43
N ASN A 84 -29.27 -32.17 -2.71
CA ASN A 84 -27.89 -32.58 -2.42
C ASN A 84 -27.07 -31.32 -2.19
N GLY A 85 -26.77 -31.08 -0.91
CA GLY A 85 -26.22 -29.81 -0.41
C GLY A 85 -24.75 -29.62 -0.72
N GLU A 86 -24.47 -28.90 -1.80
CA GLU A 86 -23.21 -28.18 -2.02
C GLU A 86 -23.56 -26.71 -2.23
N GLU A 87 -23.97 -26.04 -1.14
CA GLU A 87 -24.09 -24.59 -1.04
C GLU A 87 -22.77 -24.04 -0.53
N GLU A 88 -21.84 -23.63 -1.39
CA GLU A 88 -20.74 -22.75 -0.98
C GLU A 88 -19.98 -22.30 -2.23
N GLU A 89 -20.14 -21.02 -2.64
CA GLU A 89 -19.04 -20.21 -3.23
C GLU A 89 -19.47 -18.83 -3.74
N ALA A 90 -20.76 -18.50 -3.80
CA ALA A 90 -21.20 -17.17 -4.30
C ALA A 90 -21.45 -16.10 -3.20
N ALA A 91 -21.37 -16.47 -1.91
CA ALA A 91 -21.83 -15.61 -0.82
C ALA A 91 -20.77 -14.66 -0.21
N GLU A 92 -19.46 -14.94 -0.37
CA GLU A 92 -18.40 -14.18 0.28
C GLU A 92 -18.28 -12.70 -0.16
N PRO A 93 -18.19 -12.35 -1.47
CA PRO A 93 -18.04 -10.96 -1.86
C PRO A 93 -19.24 -10.11 -1.47
N ARG A 94 -20.44 -10.69 -1.44
CA ARG A 94 -21.68 -9.98 -1.08
C ARG A 94 -21.70 -9.57 0.39
N GLN A 95 -21.26 -10.45 1.30
CA GLN A 95 -21.22 -10.14 2.73
C GLN A 95 -20.17 -9.08 3.04
N LEU A 96 -18.97 -9.20 2.48
CA LEU A 96 -17.92 -8.20 2.63
C LEU A 96 -18.37 -6.84 2.07
N CYS A 97 -19.01 -6.83 0.90
CA CYS A 97 -19.53 -5.60 0.32
C CYS A 97 -20.67 -4.99 1.16
N ASP A 98 -21.56 -5.79 1.75
CA ASP A 98 -22.62 -5.29 2.65
C ASP A 98 -22.01 -4.69 3.93
N GLU A 99 -21.02 -5.34 4.53
CA GLU A 99 -20.32 -4.81 5.71
C GLU A 99 -19.56 -3.52 5.42
N LEU A 100 -18.81 -3.48 4.31
CA LEU A 100 -18.12 -2.28 3.85
C LEU A 100 -19.11 -1.15 3.52
N TYR A 101 -20.22 -1.48 2.85
CA TYR A 101 -21.25 -0.50 2.52
C TYR A 101 -21.94 0.06 3.77
N ARG A 102 -22.19 -0.79 4.78
CA ARG A 102 -22.78 -0.36 6.07
C ARG A 102 -21.86 0.52 6.88
N SER A 103 -20.55 0.27 6.84
CA SER A 103 -19.54 1.04 7.59
C SER A 103 -19.05 2.29 6.84
N ALA A 104 -19.29 2.38 5.53
CA ALA A 104 -18.85 3.50 4.72
C ALA A 104 -19.56 4.82 5.07
N GLY A 105 -18.86 5.93 4.84
CA GLY A 105 -19.46 7.26 4.84
C GLY A 105 -20.38 7.43 3.63
N LYS A 106 -21.68 7.60 3.88
CA LYS A 106 -22.72 7.64 2.85
C LYS A 106 -23.09 9.06 2.43
N CYS A 107 -23.29 9.23 1.13
CA CYS A 107 -23.86 10.43 0.51
C CYS A 107 -24.80 10.00 -0.61
N GLU A 108 -25.95 9.49 -0.23
CA GLU A 108 -26.91 8.77 -1.06
C GLU A 108 -27.96 9.70 -1.72
N THR A 109 -27.64 10.97 -1.94
CA THR A 109 -28.61 12.00 -2.38
C THR A 109 -29.31 11.64 -3.70
N TYR A 110 -28.63 10.83 -4.52
CA TYR A 110 -29.09 10.37 -5.83
C TYR A 110 -29.41 8.88 -5.86
N LEU A 111 -29.34 8.18 -4.72
CA LEU A 111 -29.80 6.81 -4.61
C LEU A 111 -31.33 6.86 -4.64
N GLY A 112 -31.90 6.55 -5.81
CA GLY A 112 -33.33 6.75 -6.08
C GLY A 112 -34.21 6.06 -5.04
N GLU A 113 -35.36 6.69 -4.74
CA GLU A 113 -36.39 6.19 -3.82
C GLU A 113 -36.85 4.74 -4.12
N THR A 114 -36.55 4.24 -5.31
CA THR A 114 -36.90 2.91 -5.82
C THR A 114 -36.24 1.76 -5.04
N LEU A 115 -35.15 2.01 -4.30
CA LEU A 115 -34.47 0.98 -3.51
C LEU A 115 -35.06 0.77 -2.10
N GLY A 116 -36.09 1.54 -1.71
CA GLY A 116 -36.87 1.31 -0.48
C GLY A 116 -36.08 1.41 0.83
N GLY A 117 -34.83 1.88 0.79
CA GLY A 117 -33.95 2.05 1.95
C GLY A 117 -33.93 3.49 2.44
N ASP A 118 -33.64 3.67 3.73
CA ASP A 118 -33.43 4.98 4.33
C ASP A 118 -32.18 5.64 3.73
N ILE A 119 -32.37 6.77 3.04
CA ILE A 119 -31.29 7.56 2.43
C ILE A 119 -30.37 8.12 3.53
N ASN A 120 -29.07 7.87 3.42
CA ASN A 120 -28.08 8.34 4.38
C ASN A 120 -27.15 9.40 3.77
N GLU A 121 -27.22 10.61 4.34
CA GLU A 121 -26.49 11.81 3.90
C GLU A 121 -25.36 12.24 4.85
N ASN A 122 -25.07 11.43 5.89
CA ASN A 122 -24.24 11.87 7.01
C ASN A 122 -22.80 12.23 6.61
N ALA A 123 -22.26 11.62 5.55
CA ALA A 123 -20.92 11.90 5.06
C ALA A 123 -20.90 12.90 3.89
N CYS A 124 -22.04 13.42 3.43
CA CYS A 124 -22.07 14.33 2.28
C CYS A 124 -21.25 15.60 2.48
N ASN A 125 -21.28 16.18 3.69
CA ASN A 125 -20.50 17.37 4.00
C ASN A 125 -19.00 17.07 4.02
N TYR A 126 -18.63 15.89 4.52
CA TYR A 126 -17.26 15.41 4.52
C TYR A 126 -16.78 15.19 3.07
N MET A 127 -17.52 14.45 2.24
CA MET A 127 -17.18 14.23 0.82
C MET A 127 -17.13 15.53 0.00
N LYS A 128 -18.01 16.50 0.26
CA LYS A 128 -17.94 17.83 -0.36
C LYS A 128 -16.70 18.61 0.09
N GLY A 129 -16.28 18.44 1.35
CA GLY A 129 -15.11 19.07 1.93
C GLY A 129 -13.77 18.50 1.45
N ILE A 130 -13.70 17.18 1.19
CA ILE A 130 -12.48 16.51 0.67
C ILE A 130 -12.51 16.44 -0.86
N LYS A 131 -13.31 17.25 -1.57
CA LYS A 131 -13.19 17.37 -3.02
C LYS A 131 -11.77 17.85 -3.37
N MET A 132 -10.84 16.90 -3.54
CA MET A 132 -9.66 17.08 -4.36
C MET A 132 -10.17 17.13 -5.79
N VAL A 133 -10.65 18.30 -6.20
CA VAL A 133 -11.01 18.56 -7.59
C VAL A 133 -9.72 18.56 -8.41
N ARG A 134 -9.35 17.37 -8.90
CA ARG A 134 -8.62 17.20 -10.15
C ARG A 134 -9.62 16.58 -11.12
N THR A 135 -10.02 17.35 -12.11
CA THR A 135 -11.13 17.20 -13.07
C THR A 135 -11.15 15.91 -13.92
N ASP A 136 -10.22 14.99 -13.71
CA ASP A 136 -9.85 14.03 -14.75
C ASP A 136 -9.76 12.57 -14.25
N GLY A 137 -10.05 12.30 -12.97
CA GLY A 137 -10.43 10.96 -12.48
C GLY A 137 -9.41 9.82 -12.63
N LEU A 138 -8.23 10.08 -13.19
CA LEU A 138 -7.14 9.10 -13.35
C LEU A 138 -6.11 9.27 -12.22
N LEU A 139 -5.89 8.19 -11.46
CA LEU A 139 -4.80 8.07 -10.50
C LEU A 139 -3.50 7.91 -11.29
N ASP A 140 -2.87 9.05 -11.59
CA ASP A 140 -1.49 9.06 -12.04
C ASP A 140 -0.62 9.43 -10.85
N VAL A 141 0.05 8.43 -10.28
CA VAL A 141 1.01 8.57 -9.16
C VAL A 141 2.28 9.28 -9.62
N SER A 142 2.40 9.65 -10.91
CA SER A 142 3.60 10.29 -11.46
C SER A 142 3.65 11.82 -11.29
N ASP A 143 2.57 12.48 -10.90
CA ASP A 143 2.55 13.95 -10.77
C ASP A 143 2.57 14.42 -9.32
N ALA A 144 3.75 14.30 -8.69
CA ALA A 144 4.13 15.18 -7.60
C ALA A 144 4.20 16.62 -8.14
N ARG A 145 3.04 17.29 -8.25
CA ARG A 145 2.95 18.69 -8.70
C ARG A 145 3.88 19.53 -7.83
N PRO A 146 4.97 20.09 -8.39
CA PRO A 146 5.89 20.89 -7.59
C PRO A 146 5.13 22.13 -7.11
N SER A 147 5.05 22.30 -5.79
CA SER A 147 4.49 23.52 -5.21
C SER A 147 5.35 24.69 -5.67
N ALA A 148 4.73 25.69 -6.31
CA ALA A 148 5.42 26.89 -6.77
C ALA A 148 6.20 27.58 -5.62
N VAL A 149 5.68 27.46 -4.40
CA VAL A 149 6.34 27.93 -3.18
C VAL A 149 7.59 27.10 -2.87
N ALA A 150 7.51 25.77 -2.93
CA ALA A 150 8.64 24.88 -2.66
C ALA A 150 9.77 25.07 -3.68
N THR A 151 9.44 25.20 -4.97
CA THR A 151 10.42 25.47 -6.04
C THR A 151 11.16 26.79 -5.80
N ALA A 152 10.47 27.84 -5.35
CA ALA A 152 11.09 29.12 -5.04
C ALA A 152 12.14 29.01 -3.91
N PHE A 153 11.84 28.27 -2.84
CA PHE A 153 12.79 28.07 -1.74
C PHE A 153 14.02 27.26 -2.17
N ILE A 154 13.84 26.20 -2.96
CA ILE A 154 14.95 25.38 -3.48
C ILE A 154 15.92 26.25 -4.29
N VAL A 155 15.40 27.11 -5.16
CA VAL A 155 16.22 28.01 -6.00
C VAL A 155 16.98 29.04 -5.15
N ILE A 156 16.34 29.61 -4.12
CA ILE A 156 16.99 30.56 -3.20
C ILE A 156 18.14 29.87 -2.43
N PHE A 157 17.90 28.68 -1.90
CA PHE A 157 18.94 27.93 -1.17
C PHE A 157 20.09 27.53 -2.10
N ALA A 158 19.80 27.05 -3.31
CA ALA A 158 20.83 26.70 -4.29
C ALA A 158 21.74 27.90 -4.64
N MET A 159 21.16 29.08 -4.84
CA MET A 159 21.93 30.30 -5.09
C MET A 159 22.78 30.72 -3.89
N ALA A 160 22.25 30.59 -2.66
CA ALA A 160 23.01 30.90 -1.45
C ALA A 160 24.23 29.97 -1.28
N PHE A 161 24.06 28.67 -1.52
CA PHE A 161 25.16 27.71 -1.48
C PHE A 161 26.22 27.99 -2.56
N ALA A 162 25.80 28.32 -3.79
CA ALA A 162 26.72 28.67 -4.86
C ALA A 162 27.54 29.95 -4.53
N ALA A 163 26.88 30.97 -3.98
CA ALA A 163 27.55 32.20 -3.55
C ALA A 163 28.57 31.94 -2.42
N MET A 164 28.21 31.11 -1.44
CA MET A 164 29.14 30.73 -0.37
C MET A 164 30.33 29.92 -0.89
N ALA A 165 30.09 28.95 -1.78
CA ALA A 165 31.15 28.16 -2.40
C ALA A 165 32.11 29.04 -3.23
N PHE A 166 31.58 29.99 -4.01
CA PHE A 166 32.38 30.96 -4.75
C PHE A 166 33.19 31.85 -3.82
N TYR A 167 32.59 32.32 -2.72
CA TYR A 167 33.28 33.15 -1.73
C TYR A 167 34.45 32.40 -1.06
N VAL A 168 34.23 31.14 -0.67
CA VAL A 168 35.29 30.28 -0.12
C VAL A 168 36.40 30.04 -1.15
N TRP A 169 36.05 29.80 -2.41
CA TRP A 169 37.04 29.64 -3.49
C TRP A 169 37.84 30.93 -3.74
N TYR A 170 37.19 32.08 -3.72
CA TYR A 170 37.82 33.40 -3.85
C TYR A 170 38.80 33.68 -2.69
N LEU A 171 38.41 33.37 -1.45
CA LEU A 171 39.30 33.51 -0.30
C LEU A 171 40.49 32.53 -0.39
N ARG A 172 40.25 31.27 -0.79
CA ARG A 172 41.32 30.27 -0.96
C ARG A 172 42.35 30.70 -1.99
N THR A 173 41.92 31.23 -3.13
CA THR A 173 42.84 31.68 -4.19
C THR A 173 43.64 32.91 -3.77
N ARG A 174 43.01 33.91 -3.13
CA ARG A 174 43.71 35.11 -2.62
C ARG A 174 44.71 34.79 -1.49
N LEU A 175 44.38 33.87 -0.59
CA LEU A 175 45.25 33.49 0.53
C LEU A 175 46.33 32.47 0.13
N GLY A 176 46.02 31.57 -0.81
CA GLY A 176 46.99 30.61 -1.37
C GLY A 176 48.09 31.28 -2.19
N VAL A 177 47.78 32.36 -2.90
CA VAL A 177 48.78 33.14 -3.66
C VAL A 177 49.79 33.85 -2.74
N LYS A 178 49.40 34.26 -1.53
CA LYS A 178 50.33 34.87 -0.56
C LYS A 178 51.34 33.88 0.03
N LYS A 179 51.07 32.57 -0.02
CA LYS A 179 52.01 31.55 0.51
C LYS A 179 53.18 31.27 -0.43
N ASN A 180 53.05 31.61 -1.72
CA ASN A 180 54.10 31.40 -2.74
C ASN A 180 54.93 32.65 -3.04
N SER A 181 54.76 33.76 -2.31
CA SER A 181 55.61 34.96 -2.44
C SER A 181 56.56 35.18 -1.24
N LEU A 182 56.76 34.15 -0.42
CA LEU A 182 57.63 34.15 0.77
C LEU A 182 58.56 32.91 0.82
N LEU A 183 59.00 32.45 -0.35
CA LEU A 183 60.17 31.59 -0.53
C LEU A 183 61.01 32.15 -1.69
#